data_AF-A0A1I7M1C8-F1
#
_entry.id   AF-A0A1I7M1C8-F1
#
_cell.length_a   1.000
_cell.length_b   1.000
_cell.length_c   1.000
_cell.angle_alpha   90.00
_cell.angle_beta   90.00
_cell.angle_gamma   90.00
#
_symmetry.space_group_name_H-M   'P 1'
#
loop_
_entity.id
_entity.type
_entity.pdbx_description
1 polymer ?
#
loop_
_entity_poly.entity_id
_entity_poly.type
_entity_poly.pdbx_seq_one_letter_code
_entity_poly.pdbx_strand_id
1 'polypeptide(L)'
;MPIRREHQITRQMLRDEPDTLWVFGDTLIGKSLGGQAAEMRGEPNAVGIATKPLPAMDPAAYFTDADIETFRRAAETPCRRLADHLRSGGIVVWPAAGIGTGLADLERRSPRIWASLERTRETLERL
;
A
#
# COMPACT_ATOMS: atom_id res chain seq x y z
N MET A 1 15.46 3.96 11.74
CA MET A 1 14.46 4.14 10.66
C MET A 1 13.29 3.24 11.01
N PRO A 2 12.11 3.80 11.31
CA PRO A 2 10.95 3.01 11.75
C PRO A 2 10.28 2.22 10.62
N ILE A 3 10.72 2.38 9.37
CA ILE A 3 10.28 1.58 8.23
C ILE A 3 11.28 0.44 7.94
N ARG A 4 10.84 -0.81 8.12
CA ARG A 4 11.55 -2.04 7.70
C ARG A 4 11.09 -2.44 6.30
N ARG A 5 12.02 -2.91 5.47
CA ARG A 5 11.70 -3.42 4.13
C ARG A 5 11.76 -4.93 4.11
N GLU A 6 10.72 -5.56 3.55
CA GLU A 6 10.67 -7.02 3.44
C GLU A 6 10.38 -7.52 2.03
N HIS A 7 11.13 -8.53 1.61
CA HIS A 7 10.98 -9.15 0.28
C HIS A 7 9.81 -10.12 0.23
N GLN A 8 9.61 -10.87 1.31
CA GLN A 8 8.51 -11.81 1.47
C GLN A 8 7.74 -11.44 2.73
N ILE A 9 6.42 -11.35 2.60
CA ILE A 9 5.52 -11.06 3.71
C ILE A 9 4.47 -12.17 3.71
N THR A 10 4.27 -12.78 4.88
CA THR A 10 3.29 -13.85 5.08
C THR A 10 2.32 -13.47 6.18
N ARG A 11 1.14 -14.06 6.18
CA ARG A 11 0.15 -13.83 7.25
C ARG A 11 0.70 -14.13 8.65
N GLN A 12 1.56 -15.14 8.77
CA GLN A 12 2.14 -15.52 10.06
C GLN A 12 3.03 -14.40 10.62
N MET A 13 3.82 -13.73 9.78
CA MET A 13 4.65 -12.59 10.20
C MET A 13 3.82 -11.44 10.79
N LEU A 14 2.63 -11.17 10.21
CA LEU A 14 1.71 -10.17 10.74
C LEU A 14 1.19 -10.57 12.14
N ARG A 15 0.90 -11.85 12.34
CA ARG A 15 0.39 -12.38 13.61
C ARG A 15 1.47 -12.42 14.70
N ASP A 16 2.70 -12.69 14.30
CA ASP A 16 3.86 -12.73 15.20
C ASP A 16 4.27 -11.32 15.66
N GLU A 17 3.96 -10.29 14.87
CA GLU A 17 4.22 -8.88 15.19
C GLU A 17 2.93 -8.03 15.17
N PRO A 18 2.02 -8.23 16.14
CA PRO A 18 0.70 -7.60 16.13
C PRO A 18 0.74 -6.07 16.23
N ASP A 19 1.80 -5.51 16.82
CA ASP A 19 1.99 -4.06 16.98
C ASP A 19 2.66 -3.41 15.77
N THR A 20 3.22 -4.18 14.84
CA THR A 20 3.83 -3.68 13.60
C THR A 20 2.74 -3.49 12.55
N LEU A 21 2.71 -2.34 11.86
CA LEU A 21 1.82 -2.16 10.70
C LEU A 21 2.47 -2.64 9.40
N TRP A 22 1.73 -3.39 8.59
CA TRP A 22 2.25 -3.99 7.36
C TRP A 22 1.51 -3.47 6.13
N VAL A 23 2.25 -2.87 5.20
CA VAL A 23 1.67 -2.20 4.02
C VAL A 23 1.57 -3.15 2.84
N PHE A 24 0.47 -3.09 2.09
CA PHE A 24 0.31 -3.83 0.83
C PHE A 24 -0.48 -3.05 -0.22
N GLY A 25 -0.28 -3.44 -1.48
CA GLY A 25 -1.05 -2.91 -2.60
C GLY A 25 -2.44 -3.54 -2.66
N ASP A 26 -3.47 -2.71 -2.73
CA ASP A 26 -4.86 -3.13 -2.76
C ASP A 26 -5.65 -2.50 -3.93
N THR A 27 -6.91 -2.88 -4.06
CA THR A 27 -7.92 -2.33 -4.94
C THR A 27 -8.85 -1.38 -4.21
N LEU A 28 -9.42 -0.38 -4.88
CA LEU A 28 -10.39 0.56 -4.30
C LEU A 28 -11.57 -0.13 -3.62
N ILE A 29 -12.08 -1.20 -4.22
CA ILE A 29 -13.23 -1.93 -3.68
C ILE A 29 -12.87 -2.88 -2.53
N GLY A 30 -11.59 -2.95 -2.12
CA GLY A 30 -11.14 -3.84 -1.06
C GLY A 30 -11.36 -5.32 -1.40
N LYS A 31 -11.17 -5.74 -2.66
CA LYS A 31 -11.37 -7.13 -3.12
C LYS A 31 -10.13 -7.81 -3.75
N SER A 32 -8.97 -7.16 -3.75
CA SER A 32 -7.72 -7.82 -4.13
C SER A 32 -7.39 -9.07 -3.30
N LEU A 33 -7.25 -10.20 -3.98
CA LEU A 33 -6.63 -11.42 -3.43
C LEU A 33 -5.37 -11.81 -4.23
N GLY A 34 -4.87 -10.91 -5.08
CA GLY A 34 -3.65 -11.12 -5.85
C GLY A 34 -2.41 -10.69 -5.08
N GLY A 35 -1.30 -11.39 -5.30
CA GLY A 35 0.00 -11.06 -4.69
C GLY A 35 -0.06 -11.07 -3.15
N GLN A 36 0.55 -10.07 -2.52
CA GLN A 36 0.63 -9.96 -1.05
C GLN A 36 -0.73 -9.70 -0.38
N ALA A 37 -1.74 -9.23 -1.12
CA ALA A 37 -3.06 -8.99 -0.54
C ALA A 37 -3.70 -10.27 0.02
N ALA A 38 -3.43 -11.44 -0.60
CA ALA A 38 -3.92 -12.73 -0.08
C ALA A 38 -3.40 -13.04 1.32
N GLU A 39 -2.12 -12.76 1.56
CA GLU A 39 -1.45 -13.00 2.84
C GLU A 39 -1.94 -12.02 3.91
N MET A 40 -2.03 -10.74 3.57
CA MET A 40 -2.13 -9.66 4.55
C MET A 40 -3.56 -9.24 4.86
N ARG A 41 -4.47 -9.39 3.90
CA ARG A 41 -5.85 -8.92 4.07
C ARG A 41 -6.58 -9.60 5.21
N GLY A 42 -7.31 -8.79 5.97
CA GLY A 42 -8.16 -9.25 7.07
C GLY A 42 -7.42 -9.29 8.40
N GLU A 43 -6.09 -9.19 8.39
CA GLU A 43 -5.31 -9.03 9.61
C GLU A 43 -5.41 -7.57 10.11
N PRO A 44 -5.57 -7.36 11.44
CA PRO A 44 -5.87 -6.05 12.01
C PRO A 44 -4.75 -5.03 11.82
N ASN A 45 -3.51 -5.49 11.71
CA ASN A 45 -2.32 -4.69 11.52
C ASN A 45 -1.89 -4.57 10.04
N ALA A 46 -2.68 -5.09 9.09
CA ALA A 46 -2.47 -4.84 7.68
C ALA A 46 -3.05 -3.48 7.25
N VAL A 47 -2.34 -2.77 6.38
CA VAL A 47 -2.72 -1.47 5.83
C VAL A 47 -2.66 -1.53 4.30
N GLY A 48 -3.84 -1.61 3.68
CA GLY A 48 -3.97 -1.62 2.22
C GLY A 48 -3.95 -0.20 1.65
N ILE A 49 -3.10 0.04 0.65
CA ILE A 49 -3.12 1.26 -0.17
C ILE A 49 -3.75 0.90 -1.50
N ALA A 50 -4.85 1.57 -1.87
CA ALA A 50 -5.52 1.34 -3.15
C ALA A 50 -4.63 1.79 -4.32
N THR A 51 -4.02 0.82 -4.99
CA THR A 51 -3.12 1.02 -6.15
C THR A 51 -3.80 0.68 -7.47
N LYS A 52 -5.06 0.23 -7.41
CA LYS A 52 -5.84 -0.17 -8.58
C LYS A 52 -7.35 -0.02 -8.30
N PRO A 53 -8.20 0.29 -9.28
CA PRO A 53 -9.65 0.29 -9.08
C PRO A 53 -10.24 -1.10 -8.79
N LEU A 54 -9.93 -2.09 -9.65
CA LEU A 54 -10.58 -3.40 -9.65
C LEU A 54 -9.56 -4.56 -9.65
N PRO A 55 -9.89 -5.72 -9.08
CA PRO A 55 -9.06 -6.92 -9.10
C PRO A 55 -9.18 -7.68 -10.44
N ALA A 56 -9.07 -6.97 -11.57
CA ALA A 56 -9.18 -7.52 -12.92
C ALA A 56 -8.01 -7.05 -13.80
N MET A 57 -7.85 -7.63 -15.00
CA MET A 57 -6.72 -7.35 -15.89
C MET A 57 -7.10 -6.57 -17.16
N ASP A 58 -8.38 -6.27 -17.35
CA ASP A 58 -8.83 -5.42 -18.46
C ASP A 58 -8.39 -3.96 -18.23
N PRO A 59 -8.31 -3.13 -19.30
CA PRO A 59 -7.84 -1.75 -19.17
C PRO A 59 -8.63 -0.89 -18.17
N ALA A 60 -9.94 -1.09 -18.01
CA ALA A 60 -10.77 -0.32 -17.09
C ALA A 60 -10.51 -0.68 -15.62
N ALA A 61 -9.83 -1.79 -15.37
CA ALA A 61 -9.43 -2.19 -14.04
C ALA A 61 -8.24 -1.40 -13.48
N TYR A 62 -7.58 -0.54 -14.27
CA TYR A 62 -6.37 0.19 -13.87
C TYR A 62 -6.64 1.68 -13.65
N PHE A 63 -5.85 2.28 -12.78
CA PHE A 63 -5.83 3.73 -12.66
C PHE A 63 -5.17 4.37 -13.88
N THR A 64 -5.62 5.57 -14.17
CA THR A 64 -4.99 6.53 -15.07
C THR A 64 -4.62 7.80 -14.29
N ASP A 65 -3.92 8.74 -14.93
CA ASP A 65 -3.60 10.03 -14.31
C ASP A 65 -4.84 10.88 -13.99
N ALA A 66 -5.98 10.61 -14.65
CA ALA A 66 -7.24 11.30 -14.38
C ALA A 66 -7.81 10.93 -12.99
N ASP A 67 -7.41 9.78 -12.44
CA ASP A 67 -7.93 9.25 -11.18
C ASP A 67 -7.17 9.76 -9.94
N ILE A 68 -6.26 10.71 -10.10
CA ILE A 68 -5.37 11.19 -9.02
C ILE A 68 -6.14 11.64 -7.78
N GLU A 69 -7.30 12.28 -7.95
CA GLU A 69 -8.13 12.73 -6.83
C GLU A 69 -8.79 11.56 -6.11
N THR A 70 -9.29 10.58 -6.86
CA THR A 70 -9.83 9.32 -6.32
C THR A 70 -8.77 8.57 -5.53
N PHE A 71 -7.55 8.46 -6.07
CA PHE A 71 -6.43 7.85 -5.39
C PHE A 71 -6.08 8.57 -4.09
N ARG A 72 -5.97 9.91 -4.11
CA ARG A 72 -5.64 10.70 -2.92
C ARG A 72 -6.65 10.50 -1.80
N ARG A 73 -7.95 10.52 -2.12
CA ARG A 73 -9.02 10.27 -1.15
C ARG A 73 -8.93 8.87 -0.56
N ALA A 74 -8.68 7.87 -1.40
CA ALA A 74 -8.54 6.49 -0.93
C ALA A 74 -7.26 6.28 -0.08
N ALA A 75 -6.18 6.99 -0.39
CA ALA A 75 -4.90 6.88 0.30
C ALA A 75 -4.83 7.68 1.61
N GLU A 76 -5.69 8.67 1.83
CA GLU A 76 -5.63 9.56 2.99
C GLU A 76 -5.65 8.81 4.32
N THR A 77 -6.72 8.04 4.57
CA THR A 77 -6.89 7.28 5.82
C THR A 77 -5.76 6.28 6.10
N PRO A 78 -5.37 5.39 5.16
CA PRO A 78 -4.27 4.46 5.41
C PRO A 78 -2.95 5.19 5.62
N CYS A 79 -2.65 6.25 4.86
CA CYS A 79 -1.39 6.99 5.04
C CYS A 79 -1.36 7.75 6.37
N ARG A 80 -2.49 8.31 6.83
CA ARG A 80 -2.61 8.92 8.16
C ARG A 80 -2.36 7.89 9.26
N ARG A 81 -2.97 6.71 9.17
CA ARG A 81 -2.75 5.60 10.12
C ARG A 81 -1.27 5.24 10.22
N LEU A 82 -0.57 5.12 9.10
CA LEU A 82 0.87 4.83 9.08
C LEU A 82 1.67 5.97 9.71
N ALA A 83 1.39 7.23 9.35
CA ALA A 83 2.09 8.37 9.89
C ALA A 83 1.93 8.50 11.42
N ASP A 84 0.72 8.32 11.93
CA ASP A 84 0.43 8.41 13.37
C ASP A 84 1.10 7.27 14.15
N HIS A 85 1.13 6.07 13.58
CA HIS A 85 1.84 4.93 14.17
C HIS A 85 3.35 5.18 14.24
N LEU A 86 3.96 5.66 13.15
CA LEU A 86 5.39 6.01 13.09
C LEU A 86 5.75 7.10 14.11
N ARG A 87 4.96 8.18 14.17
CA ARG A 87 5.15 9.27 15.15
C ARG A 87 5.04 8.81 16.60
N SER A 88 4.30 7.74 16.84
CA SER A 88 4.17 7.12 18.17
C SER A 88 5.30 6.14 18.48
N GLY A 89 6.33 6.05 17.63
CA GLY A 89 7.46 5.13 17.77
C GLY A 89 7.19 3.72 17.23
N GLY A 90 6.06 3.51 16.56
CA GLY A 90 5.69 2.23 15.96
C GLY A 90 6.54 1.85 14.74
N ILE A 91 6.45 0.59 14.35
CA ILE A 91 7.19 0.02 13.22
C ILE A 91 6.23 -0.18 12.05
N VAL A 92 6.67 0.25 10.86
CA VAL A 92 5.96 -0.05 9.61
C VAL A 92 6.82 -0.99 8.76
N VAL A 93 6.23 -2.04 8.23
CA VAL A 93 6.86 -2.86 7.19
C VAL A 93 6.32 -2.46 5.83
N TRP A 94 7.24 -2.09 4.94
CA TRP A 94 6.97 -1.76 3.56
C TRP A 94 7.55 -2.85 2.64
N PRO A 95 6.82 -3.36 1.64
CA PRO A 95 7.36 -4.33 0.69
C PRO A 95 8.59 -3.80 -0.03
N ALA A 96 9.67 -4.58 -0.07
CA ALA A 96 10.92 -4.16 -0.72
C ALA A 96 10.74 -3.90 -2.23
N ALA A 97 9.77 -4.57 -2.86
CA ALA A 97 9.38 -4.35 -4.26
C ALA A 97 8.57 -3.06 -4.49
N GLY A 98 8.24 -2.32 -3.43
CA GLY A 98 7.40 -1.13 -3.48
C GLY A 98 5.90 -1.43 -3.51
N ILE A 99 5.10 -0.37 -3.42
CA ILE A 99 3.64 -0.41 -3.51
C ILE A 99 3.26 0.23 -4.84
N GLY A 100 2.30 -0.36 -5.57
CA GLY A 100 1.91 0.16 -6.88
C GLY A 100 2.73 -0.37 -8.06
N THR A 101 3.71 -1.24 -7.78
CA THR A 101 4.48 -1.98 -8.77
C THR A 101 3.75 -3.26 -9.20
N GLY A 102 4.34 -4.03 -10.12
CA GLY A 102 3.81 -5.34 -10.53
C GLY A 102 2.41 -5.26 -11.16
N LEU A 103 1.41 -5.86 -10.50
CA LEU A 103 0.04 -5.98 -11.03
C LEU A 103 -0.73 -4.65 -11.14
N ALA A 104 -0.30 -3.62 -10.41
CA ALA A 104 -0.87 -2.28 -10.51
C ALA A 104 -0.22 -1.44 -11.62
N ASP A 105 1.10 -1.60 -11.82
CA ASP A 105 1.87 -0.98 -12.90
C ASP A 105 1.67 0.56 -12.99
N LEU A 106 1.64 1.22 -11.83
CA LEU A 106 1.34 2.65 -11.74
C LEU A 106 2.38 3.51 -12.44
N GLU A 107 3.67 3.13 -12.38
CA GLU A 107 4.76 3.87 -13.03
C GLU A 107 4.49 4.09 -14.53
N ARG A 108 3.95 3.07 -15.22
CA ARG A 108 3.63 3.16 -16.65
C ARG A 108 2.21 3.68 -16.91
N ARG A 109 1.23 3.29 -16.10
CA ARG A 109 -0.20 3.54 -16.39
C ARG A 109 -0.72 4.85 -15.81
N SER A 110 -0.15 5.30 -14.70
CA SER A 110 -0.52 6.54 -14.02
C SER A 110 0.71 7.16 -13.33
N PRO A 111 1.66 7.73 -14.11
CA PRO A 111 2.89 8.29 -13.57
C PRO A 111 2.67 9.36 -12.49
N ARG A 112 1.55 10.11 -12.54
CA ARG A 112 1.23 11.12 -11.52
C ARG A 112 0.80 10.49 -10.21
N ILE A 113 0.06 9.39 -10.26
CA ILE A 113 -0.27 8.62 -9.05
C ILE A 113 0.98 7.97 -8.49
N TRP A 114 1.81 7.36 -9.33
CA TRP A 114 3.11 6.79 -8.94
C TRP A 114 3.96 7.82 -8.19
N ALA A 115 4.19 9.00 -8.79
CA ALA A 115 4.94 10.08 -8.15
C ALA A 115 4.28 10.59 -6.86
N SER A 116 2.94 10.57 -6.77
CA SER A 116 2.24 10.92 -5.53
C SER A 116 2.47 9.89 -4.42
N LEU A 117 2.43 8.60 -4.75
CA LEU A 117 2.65 7.51 -3.82
C LEU A 117 4.10 7.50 -3.30
N GLU A 118 5.07 7.65 -4.19
CA GLU A 118 6.49 7.66 -3.81
C GLU A 118 6.84 8.87 -2.92
N ARG A 119 6.29 10.05 -3.19
CA ARG A 119 6.44 11.20 -2.28
C ARG A 119 5.85 10.93 -0.89
N THR A 120 4.71 10.25 -0.82
CA THR A 120 4.13 9.84 0.46
C THR A 120 5.05 8.86 1.18
N ARG A 121 5.58 7.85 0.50
CA ARG A 121 6.55 6.89 1.07
C ARG A 121 7.78 7.62 1.62
N GLU A 122 8.38 8.53 0.84
CA GLU A 122 9.53 9.32 1.27
C GLU A 122 9.23 10.23 2.47
N THR A 123 7.99 10.72 2.60
CA THR A 123 7.56 11.51 3.76
C THR A 123 7.44 10.62 4.99
N LEU A 124 6.84 9.42 4.86
CA LEU A 124 6.74 8.45 5.94
C LEU A 124 8.12 7.98 6.42
N GLU A 125 9.10 7.80 5.52
CA GLU A 125 10.48 7.41 5.87
C GLU A 125 11.24 8.45 6.71
N ARG A 126 10.74 9.69 6.77
CA ARG A 126 11.34 10.80 7.53
C ARG A 126 10.67 11.04 8.89
N LEU A 127 9.56 10.35 9.17
CA LEU A 127 8.90 10.35 10.48
C LEU A 127 9.63 9.40 11.44
#